data_AF-A0A348Y9V2-F1
#
_entry.id   AF-A0A348Y9V2-F1
#
_cell.length_a   1.000
_cell.length_b   1.000
_cell.length_c   1.000
_cell.angle_alpha   90.00
_cell.angle_beta   90.00
_cell.angle_gamma   90.00
#
_symmetry.space_group_name_H-M   'P 1'
#
loop_
_entity.id
_entity.type
_entity.pdbx_description
1 polymer ?
#
loop_
_entity_poly.entity_id
_entity_poly.type
_entity_poly.pdbx_seq_one_letter_code
_entity_poly.pdbx_strand_id
1 'polypeptide(L)'
;ISMSVVHPFMGDKGWTFAEGVGVIADPIINASYLYEVYLAAKPNYTGRVTVPVLWDKKINTIVSNESAEIIRMFNSAFDGVGAVAGDFLPSDAIIDIDEINTFV
;
A
#
# COMPACT_ATOMS: atom_id res chain seq x y z
N ILE A 1 11.00 0.91 -5.02
CA ILE A 1 9.57 0.53 -5.20
C ILE A 1 8.91 1.61 -6.04
N SER A 2 8.17 1.26 -7.10
CA SER A 2 7.45 2.25 -7.94
C SER A 2 6.11 2.62 -7.31
N MET A 3 5.57 3.80 -7.65
CA MET A 3 4.34 4.33 -7.05
C MET A 3 3.32 4.77 -8.10
N SER A 4 2.04 4.54 -7.80
CA SER A 4 0.89 5.16 -8.44
C SER A 4 0.14 5.97 -7.37
N VAL A 5 -0.52 7.06 -7.76
CA VAL A 5 -1.17 8.01 -6.85
C VAL A 5 -2.59 8.25 -7.35
N VAL A 6 -3.58 7.90 -6.54
CA VAL A 6 -4.99 8.09 -6.83
C VAL A 6 -5.38 9.57 -6.76
N HIS A 7 -6.47 9.93 -7.44
CA HIS A 7 -7.08 11.24 -7.36
C HIS A 7 -7.60 11.52 -5.93
N PRO A 8 -7.40 12.73 -5.37
CA PRO A 8 -7.76 13.05 -3.98
C PRO A 8 -9.27 13.07 -3.72
N PHE A 9 -10.08 13.37 -4.74
CA PHE A 9 -11.54 13.30 -4.64
C PHE A 9 -12.02 11.85 -4.66
N MET A 10 -12.60 11.41 -3.53
CA MET A 10 -13.21 10.10 -3.37
C MET A 10 -14.73 10.20 -3.54
N GLY A 11 -15.23 9.86 -4.73
CA GLY A 11 -16.66 9.89 -5.07
C GLY A 11 -17.37 8.55 -4.79
N ASP A 12 -18.53 8.34 -5.42
CA ASP A 12 -19.40 7.18 -5.19
C ASP A 12 -18.73 5.82 -5.48
N LYS A 13 -17.72 5.81 -6.36
CA LYS A 13 -16.94 4.61 -6.74
C LYS A 13 -15.62 4.47 -5.98
N GLY A 14 -15.40 5.31 -4.95
CA GLY A 14 -14.17 5.34 -4.17
C GLY A 14 -13.01 6.02 -4.89
N TRP A 15 -11.80 5.53 -4.64
CA TRP A 15 -10.56 6.08 -5.20
C TRP A 15 -10.46 5.84 -6.70
N THR A 16 -10.03 6.86 -7.45
CA THR A 16 -9.93 6.83 -8.91
C THR A 16 -8.51 7.16 -9.38
N PHE A 17 -8.19 6.82 -10.63
CA PHE A 17 -6.98 7.27 -11.32
C PHE A 17 -7.29 8.34 -12.39
N ALA A 18 -8.41 9.05 -12.22
CA ALA A 18 -8.76 10.17 -13.11
C ALA A 18 -7.66 11.25 -13.07
N GLU A 19 -7.40 11.89 -14.21
CA GLU A 19 -6.38 12.93 -14.31
C GLU A 19 -6.61 14.07 -13.30
N GLY A 20 -5.53 14.53 -12.69
CA GLY A 20 -5.55 15.59 -11.68
C GLY A 20 -4.14 15.95 -11.22
N VAL A 21 -4.01 17.04 -10.47
CA VAL A 21 -2.71 17.49 -9.95
C VAL A 21 -2.14 16.43 -9.01
N GLY A 22 -0.95 15.92 -9.33
CA GLY A 22 -0.23 14.93 -8.52
C GLY A 22 -0.70 13.48 -8.71
N VAL A 23 -1.69 13.24 -9.56
CA VAL A 23 -2.12 11.87 -9.92
C VAL A 23 -1.03 11.19 -10.73
N ILE A 24 -0.73 9.94 -10.37
CA ILE A 24 0.13 9.06 -11.15
C ILE A 24 -0.72 7.84 -11.48
N ALA A 25 -1.13 7.74 -12.76
CA ALA A 25 -1.98 6.66 -13.24
C ALA A 25 -1.33 5.28 -13.00
N ASP A 26 -2.15 4.24 -12.88
CA ASP A 26 -1.66 2.87 -12.71
C ASP A 26 -1.06 2.32 -14.02
N PRO A 27 0.26 2.05 -14.07
CA PRO A 27 0.89 1.54 -15.29
C PRO A 27 0.79 0.02 -15.44
N ILE A 28 0.20 -0.70 -14.47
CA ILE A 28 0.21 -2.17 -14.41
C ILE A 28 -1.12 -2.76 -14.85
N ILE A 29 -2.23 -2.40 -14.19
CA ILE A 29 -3.58 -2.89 -14.51
C ILE A 29 -4.29 -1.93 -15.47
N ASN A 30 -3.78 -0.70 -15.63
CA ASN A 30 -4.44 0.39 -16.36
C ASN A 30 -5.85 0.64 -15.80
N ALA A 31 -5.97 0.59 -14.48
CA ALA A 31 -7.22 0.79 -13.76
C ALA A 31 -7.70 2.24 -13.83
N SER A 32 -9.00 2.44 -13.99
CA SER A 32 -9.68 3.73 -13.80
C SER A 32 -10.08 3.95 -12.33
N TYR A 33 -10.32 2.86 -11.59
CA TYR A 33 -10.73 2.89 -10.18
C TYR A 33 -9.89 1.91 -9.36
N LEU A 34 -9.60 2.24 -8.10
CA LEU A 34 -8.78 1.37 -7.25
C LEU A 34 -9.43 0.00 -7.01
N TYR A 35 -10.76 -0.11 -7.04
CA TYR A 35 -11.43 -1.40 -6.88
C TYR A 35 -11.07 -2.38 -8.00
N GLU A 36 -10.72 -1.89 -9.20
CA GLU A 36 -10.32 -2.74 -10.32
C GLU A 36 -8.99 -3.45 -10.04
N VAL A 37 -8.09 -2.82 -9.26
CA VAL A 37 -6.87 -3.46 -8.75
C VAL A 37 -7.21 -4.61 -7.79
N TYR A 38 -8.20 -4.42 -6.92
CA TYR A 38 -8.69 -5.49 -6.02
C TYR A 38 -9.35 -6.63 -6.80
N LEU A 39 -10.15 -6.32 -7.83
CA LEU A 39 -10.77 -7.32 -8.69
C LEU A 39 -9.74 -8.09 -9.53
N ALA A 40 -8.67 -7.43 -9.96
CA ALA A 40 -7.56 -8.07 -10.66
C ALA A 40 -6.85 -9.13 -9.78
N ALA A 41 -6.66 -8.84 -8.48
CA ALA A 41 -6.12 -9.82 -7.53
C ALA A 41 -7.14 -10.91 -7.15
N LYS A 42 -8.43 -10.55 -6.99
CA LYS A 42 -9.50 -11.46 -6.58
C LYS A 42 -10.84 -11.04 -7.22
N PRO A 43 -11.31 -11.72 -8.28
CA PRO A 43 -12.51 -11.31 -9.03
C PRO A 43 -13.81 -11.21 -8.21
N ASN A 44 -13.90 -11.99 -7.11
CA ASN A 44 -15.06 -12.00 -6.22
C ASN A 44 -14.75 -11.30 -4.88
N TYR A 45 -13.88 -10.28 -4.89
CA TYR A 45 -13.53 -9.55 -3.68
C TYR A 45 -14.77 -8.84 -3.09
N THR A 46 -14.95 -9.00 -1.78
CA THR A 46 -15.95 -8.29 -0.98
C THR A 46 -15.24 -7.67 0.21
N GLY A 47 -15.42 -6.36 0.39
CA GLY A 47 -14.70 -5.61 1.41
C GLY A 47 -14.51 -4.16 1.03
N ARG A 48 -13.80 -3.43 1.90
CA ARG A 48 -13.41 -2.04 1.65
C ARG A 48 -12.21 -2.00 0.70
N VAL A 49 -12.25 -1.06 -0.25
CA VAL A 49 -11.16 -0.77 -1.17
C VAL A 49 -10.37 0.39 -0.60
N THR A 50 -9.21 0.12 -0.02
CA THR A 50 -8.43 1.09 0.76
C THR A 50 -7.08 1.38 0.13
N VAL A 51 -6.53 2.53 0.46
CA VAL A 51 -5.09 2.80 0.33
C VAL A 51 -4.44 2.65 1.71
N PRO A 52 -3.14 2.29 1.80
CA PRO A 52 -2.25 1.92 0.70
C PRO A 52 -2.51 0.49 0.16
N VAL A 53 -1.96 0.20 -1.03
CA VAL A 53 -1.89 -1.16 -1.61
C VAL A 53 -0.44 -1.45 -2.00
N LEU A 54 0.14 -2.50 -1.45
CA LEU A 54 1.40 -3.08 -1.91
C LEU A 54 1.08 -4.19 -2.92
N TRP A 55 1.53 -4.01 -4.17
CA TRP A 55 1.24 -4.91 -5.28
C TRP A 55 2.48 -5.70 -5.72
N ASP A 56 2.32 -7.01 -5.93
CA ASP A 56 3.33 -7.86 -6.55
C ASP A 56 3.13 -7.91 -8.07
N LYS A 57 4.05 -7.29 -8.81
CA LYS A 57 4.04 -7.26 -10.28
C LYS A 57 4.39 -8.62 -10.93
N LYS A 58 5.01 -9.54 -10.20
CA LYS A 58 5.44 -10.85 -10.73
C LYS A 58 4.27 -11.83 -10.83
N ILE A 59 3.44 -11.87 -9.78
CA ILE A 59 2.29 -12.79 -9.71
C ILE A 59 0.94 -12.09 -9.84
N ASN A 60 0.95 -10.77 -10.05
CA ASN A 60 -0.24 -9.93 -10.25
C ASN A 60 -1.26 -10.06 -9.11
N THR A 61 -0.84 -9.80 -7.88
CA THR A 61 -1.74 -9.81 -6.72
C THR A 61 -1.36 -8.75 -5.68
N ILE A 62 -2.27 -8.50 -4.75
CA ILE A 62 -2.03 -7.66 -3.58
C ILE A 62 -1.19 -8.46 -2.56
N VAL A 63 -0.05 -7.91 -2.16
CA VAL A 63 0.77 -8.43 -1.06
C VAL A 63 0.15 -8.05 0.27
N SER A 64 -0.16 -6.76 0.46
CA SER A 64 -0.83 -6.24 1.65
C SER A 64 -1.55 -4.93 1.32
N ASN A 65 -2.64 -4.67 2.03
CA ASN A 65 -3.30 -3.37 2.10
C ASN A 65 -3.37 -2.84 3.54
N GLU A 66 -2.57 -3.41 4.44
CA GLU A 66 -2.43 -3.00 5.84
C GLU A 66 -1.18 -2.12 6.00
N SER A 67 -1.39 -0.83 6.22
CA SER A 67 -0.31 0.15 6.30
C SER A 67 0.71 -0.15 7.41
N ALA A 68 0.24 -0.61 8.58
CA ALA A 68 1.10 -0.90 9.73
C ALA A 68 2.05 -2.09 9.45
N GLU A 69 1.58 -3.07 8.68
CA GLU A 69 2.41 -4.20 8.26
C GLU A 69 3.38 -3.80 7.14
N ILE A 70 2.93 -3.01 6.16
CA ILE A 70 3.76 -2.56 5.03
C ILE A 70 4.99 -1.80 5.52
N ILE A 71 4.83 -0.88 6.48
CA ILE A 71 5.97 -0.12 7.01
C ILE A 71 6.96 -1.02 7.78
N ARG A 72 6.48 -2.07 8.45
CA ARG A 72 7.34 -3.07 9.11
C ARG A 72 8.06 -3.97 8.10
N MET A 73 7.42 -4.33 6.98
CA MET A 73 8.11 -5.00 5.87
C MET A 73 9.22 -4.11 5.31
N PHE A 74 8.95 -2.82 5.09
CA PHE A 74 9.94 -1.88 4.55
C PHE A 74 11.08 -1.57 5.52
N ASN A 75 10.87 -1.76 6.82
CA ASN A 75 11.89 -1.55 7.84
C ASN A 75 13.15 -2.41 7.61
N SER A 76 13.01 -3.64 7.10
CA SER A 76 14.15 -4.56 7.01
C SER A 76 14.18 -5.50 5.79
N ALA A 77 13.07 -5.68 5.07
CA ALA A 77 13.02 -6.66 3.97
C ALA A 77 13.99 -6.34 2.81
N PHE A 78 14.47 -5.10 2.72
CA PHE A 78 15.37 -4.63 1.67
C PHE A 78 16.82 -4.38 2.14
N ASP A 79 17.15 -4.68 3.40
CA ASP A 79 18.49 -4.44 3.96
C ASP A 79 19.58 -5.18 3.17
N GLY A 80 19.30 -6.43 2.79
CA GLY A 80 20.21 -7.27 2.01
C GLY A 80 20.39 -6.82 0.55
N VAL A 81 19.64 -5.82 0.08
CA VAL A 81 19.69 -5.32 -1.31
C VAL A 81 19.94 -3.82 -1.40
N GLY A 82 20.45 -3.20 -0.33
CA GLY A 82 20.94 -1.82 -0.35
C GLY A 82 19.93 -0.75 0.05
N ALA A 83 18.95 -1.10 0.91
CA ALA A 83 18.17 -0.09 1.60
C ALA A 83 19.08 0.86 2.42
N VAL A 84 18.64 2.10 2.60
CA VAL A 84 19.34 3.06 3.47
C VAL A 84 19.25 2.54 4.90
N ALA A 85 20.37 2.52 5.61
CA ALA A 85 20.41 2.05 6.99
C ALA A 85 19.46 2.86 7.89
N GLY A 86 18.62 2.15 8.62
CA GLY A 86 17.67 2.70 9.60
C GLY A 86 16.84 1.58 10.18
N ASP A 87 16.54 1.65 11.48
CA ASP A 87 15.63 0.72 12.14
C ASP A 87 14.62 1.52 12.95
N PHE A 88 13.38 1.50 12.48
CA PHE A 88 12.22 2.15 13.08
C PHE A 88 11.41 1.19 13.97
N LEU A 89 11.86 -0.05 14.10
CA LEU A 89 11.26 -1.06 14.97
C LEU A 89 12.35 -1.83 15.76
N PRO A 90 13.22 -1.13 16.52
CA PRO A 90 14.31 -1.76 17.23
C PRO A 90 13.77 -2.64 18.37
N SER A 91 14.38 -3.83 18.54
CA SER A 91 13.84 -4.89 19.41
C SER A 91 13.66 -4.50 20.87
N ASP A 92 14.47 -3.57 21.37
CA ASP A 92 14.42 -3.06 22.74
C ASP A 92 13.28 -2.05 22.97
N ALA A 93 12.72 -1.44 21.92
CA ALA A 93 11.62 -0.48 22.00
C ALA A 93 10.28 -1.02 21.47
N ILE A 94 10.21 -2.27 20.99
CA ILE A 94 8.99 -2.84 20.38
C ILE A 94 7.78 -2.73 21.32
N ILE A 95 7.97 -3.01 22.61
CA ILE A 95 6.87 -2.96 23.60
C ILE A 95 6.31 -1.55 23.70
N ASP A 96 7.19 -0.55 23.86
CA ASP A 96 6.78 0.86 23.99
C ASP A 96 6.13 1.38 22.71
N ILE A 97 6.66 0.99 21.55
CA ILE A 97 6.10 1.33 20.23
C ILE A 97 4.69 0.76 20.08
N ASP A 98 4.50 -0.52 20.44
CA ASP A 98 3.20 -1.18 20.33
C ASP A 98 2.18 -0.61 21.32
N GLU A 99 2.60 -0.23 22.53
CA GLU A 99 1.74 0.44 23.51
C GLU A 99 1.24 1.80 22.99
N ILE A 100 2.16 2.64 22.48
CA ILE A 100 1.81 3.96 21.93
C ILE A 100 0.93 3.81 20.68
N ASN A 101 1.26 2.90 19.76
CA ASN A 101 0.47 2.68 18.55
C ASN A 101 -0.93 2.13 18.83
N THR A 102 -1.12 1.42 19.95
CA THR A 102 -2.44 0.94 20.36
C THR A 102 -3.29 2.06 20.98
N PHE A 103 -2.63 3.02 21.62
CA PHE A 103 -3.30 4.15 22.26
C PHE A 103 -3.76 5.24 21.26
N VAL A 104 -2.97 5.50 20.22
CA VAL A 104 -3.22 6.53 19.18
C VAL A 104 -4.24 6.05 18.15
#